data_AF-A0A8S2YSP9-F1
#
_entry.id   AF-A0A8S2YSP9-F1
#
_cell.length_a   1.000
_cell.length_b   1.000
_cell.length_c   1.000
_cell.angle_alpha   90.00
_cell.angle_beta   90.00
_cell.angle_gamma   90.00
#
_symmetry.space_group_name_H-M   'P 1'
#
loop_
_entity.id
_entity.type
_entity.pdbx_description
1 polymer ?
#
loop_
_entity_poly.entity_id
_entity_poly.type
_entity_poly.pdbx_seq_one_letter_code
_entity_poly.pdbx_strand_id
1 'polypeptide(L)'
;CGFKGDFGGNMVKGFFLNEKNLTNLHTIWDVEIINNRIDLHFQSDINLYYEYLKSLMFNQSLLNNETYNDYKVWIDESVNYVCKQVYLDDNNIRINTSLKFTLGEEYFNRNWPLIDQRLAQAGHRLASLFNQLVKKRSPRKLSPNTQALIIALCIELGIGIIAAMCIYLYKREKNTTHEVLMPE
;
A
#
# COMPACT_ATOMS: atom_id res chain seq x y z
N CYS A 1 -2.41 -16.68 -7.48
CA CYS A 1 -1.89 -17.41 -8.67
C CYS A 1 -1.84 -18.89 -8.32
N GLY A 2 -2.40 -19.79 -9.11
CA GLY A 2 -2.46 -21.22 -8.79
C GLY A 2 -2.93 -22.05 -9.98
N PHE A 3 -2.97 -23.38 -9.85
CA PHE A 3 -3.43 -24.24 -10.94
C PHE A 3 -4.95 -24.14 -11.09
N LYS A 4 -5.42 -23.94 -12.33
CA LYS A 4 -6.86 -23.85 -12.60
C LYS A 4 -7.61 -25.14 -12.25
N GLY A 5 -6.98 -26.30 -12.48
CA GLY A 5 -7.61 -27.61 -12.34
C GLY A 5 -8.01 -27.99 -10.92
N ASP A 6 -7.41 -27.36 -9.90
CA ASP A 6 -7.73 -27.59 -8.49
C ASP A 6 -8.20 -26.33 -7.76
N PHE A 7 -8.57 -25.29 -8.54
CA PHE A 7 -8.92 -23.96 -8.07
C PHE A 7 -7.85 -23.35 -7.14
N GLY A 8 -6.57 -23.51 -7.50
CA GLY A 8 -5.44 -22.98 -6.73
C GLY A 8 -5.26 -23.67 -5.38
N GLY A 9 -5.45 -24.99 -5.34
CA GLY A 9 -5.30 -25.81 -4.13
C GLY A 9 -6.58 -26.04 -3.32
N ASN A 10 -7.69 -25.37 -3.67
CA ASN A 10 -8.96 -25.48 -2.94
C ASN A 10 -9.57 -26.90 -3.00
N MET A 11 -9.32 -27.63 -4.09
CA MET A 11 -9.74 -29.03 -4.25
C MET A 11 -8.77 -30.05 -3.67
N VAL A 12 -7.55 -29.65 -3.33
CA VAL A 12 -6.53 -30.57 -2.80
C VAL A 12 -6.75 -30.69 -1.29
N LYS A 13 -7.41 -31.76 -0.86
CA LYS A 13 -7.82 -31.97 0.54
C LYS A 13 -6.75 -32.72 1.34
N GLY A 14 -6.63 -32.41 2.62
CA GLY A 14 -5.69 -33.11 3.49
C GLY A 14 -5.73 -32.60 4.94
N PHE A 15 -4.73 -33.01 5.70
CA PHE A 15 -4.52 -32.63 7.09
C PHE A 15 -3.23 -31.84 7.22
N PHE A 16 -3.20 -30.91 8.19
CA PHE A 16 -2.06 -30.05 8.44
C PHE A 16 -1.62 -30.18 9.90
N LEU A 17 -0.32 -30.36 10.11
CA LEU A 17 0.29 -30.66 11.39
C LEU A 17 -0.45 -31.80 12.10
N ASN A 18 -0.74 -31.63 13.39
CA ASN A 18 -1.44 -32.62 14.21
C ASN A 18 -2.97 -32.37 14.26
N GLU A 19 -3.50 -31.54 13.35
CA GLU A 19 -4.93 -31.25 13.32
C GLU A 19 -5.75 -32.40 12.74
N LYS A 20 -6.87 -32.68 13.39
CA LYS A 20 -7.82 -33.73 12.97
C LYS A 20 -8.85 -33.22 11.97
N ASN A 21 -8.94 -31.91 11.78
CA ASN A 21 -9.90 -31.29 10.88
C ASN A 21 -9.42 -31.39 9.44
N LEU A 22 -10.32 -31.80 8.54
CA LEU A 22 -10.01 -31.81 7.12
C LEU A 22 -9.95 -30.38 6.59
N THR A 23 -8.81 -30.01 6.00
CA THR A 23 -8.59 -28.71 5.36
C THR A 23 -8.26 -28.89 3.87
N ASN A 24 -7.74 -27.86 3.23
CA ASN A 24 -7.22 -27.93 1.86
C ASN A 24 -5.95 -27.10 1.71
N LEU A 25 -5.18 -27.37 0.65
CA LEU A 25 -3.89 -26.75 0.41
C LEU A 25 -3.97 -25.22 0.32
N HIS A 26 -5.05 -24.66 -0.23
CA HIS A 26 -5.24 -23.21 -0.28
C HIS A 26 -5.39 -22.61 1.13
N THR A 27 -6.27 -23.18 1.95
CA THR A 27 -6.49 -22.74 3.33
C THR A 27 -5.23 -22.86 4.19
N ILE A 28 -4.40 -23.87 3.95
CA ILE A 28 -3.11 -24.01 4.65
C ILE A 28 -2.22 -22.77 4.44
N TRP A 29 -2.17 -22.25 3.21
CA TRP A 29 -1.35 -21.07 2.88
C TRP A 29 -1.99 -19.75 3.31
N ASP A 30 -3.32 -19.64 3.18
CA ASP A 30 -4.03 -18.41 3.52
C ASP A 30 -4.18 -18.20 5.03
N VAL A 31 -4.24 -19.29 5.81
CA VAL A 31 -4.64 -19.24 7.22
C VAL A 31 -3.73 -20.07 8.10
N GLU A 32 -3.60 -21.38 7.84
CA GLU A 32 -3.07 -22.30 8.85
C GLU A 32 -1.59 -22.07 9.18
N ILE A 33 -0.75 -21.83 8.17
CA ILE A 33 0.67 -21.53 8.42
C ILE A 33 0.82 -20.22 9.19
N ILE A 34 -0.01 -19.20 8.89
CA ILE A 34 0.06 -17.91 9.58
C ILE A 34 -0.35 -18.06 11.05
N ASN A 35 -1.46 -18.75 11.32
CA ASN A 35 -1.92 -18.99 12.68
C ASN A 35 -0.90 -19.79 13.49
N ASN A 36 -0.40 -20.91 12.93
CA ASN A 36 0.63 -21.71 13.59
C ASN A 36 1.95 -20.93 13.75
N ARG A 37 2.30 -20.04 12.82
CA ARG A 37 3.46 -19.15 12.95
C ARG A 37 3.30 -18.21 14.13
N ILE A 38 2.13 -17.57 14.28
CA ILE A 38 1.80 -16.67 15.39
C ILE A 38 1.81 -17.43 16.73
N ASP A 39 1.16 -18.59 16.78
CA ASP A 39 1.05 -19.39 18.01
C ASP A 39 2.41 -19.91 18.48
N LEU A 40 3.19 -20.52 17.58
CA LEU A 40 4.44 -21.20 17.94
C LEU A 40 5.60 -20.22 18.20
N HIS A 41 5.63 -19.07 17.52
CA HIS A 41 6.80 -18.19 17.54
C HIS A 41 6.54 -16.78 18.07
N PHE A 42 5.28 -16.40 18.25
CA PHE A 42 4.89 -15.06 18.72
C PHE A 42 3.94 -15.13 19.92
N GLN A 43 3.92 -16.25 20.65
CA GLN A 43 3.14 -16.40 21.90
C GLN A 43 1.64 -16.13 21.69
N SER A 44 1.13 -16.47 20.50
CA SER A 44 -0.24 -16.14 20.07
C SER A 44 -0.55 -14.63 20.04
N ASP A 45 0.46 -13.76 20.09
CA ASP A 45 0.29 -12.31 19.99
C ASP A 45 0.52 -11.82 18.55
N ILE A 46 -0.58 -11.49 17.89
CA ILE A 46 -0.56 -10.94 16.53
C ILE A 46 0.18 -9.59 16.44
N ASN A 47 0.27 -8.82 17.52
CA ASN A 47 0.99 -7.54 17.53
C ASN A 47 2.49 -7.77 17.47
N LEU A 48 3.01 -8.79 18.16
CA LEU A 48 4.42 -9.18 18.06
C LEU A 48 4.76 -9.64 16.65
N TYR A 49 3.88 -10.42 16.02
CA TYR A 49 4.07 -10.84 14.63
C TYR A 49 4.01 -9.65 13.66
N TYR A 50 3.08 -8.71 13.87
CA TYR A 50 3.00 -7.49 13.09
C TYR A 50 4.28 -6.64 13.19
N GLU A 51 4.79 -6.37 14.40
CA GLU A 51 6.02 -5.59 14.58
C GLU A 51 7.23 -6.29 13.95
N TYR A 52 7.28 -7.62 14.02
CA TYR A 52 8.26 -8.42 13.30
C TYR A 52 8.16 -8.23 11.78
N LEU A 53 6.99 -8.41 11.17
CA LEU A 53 6.79 -8.23 9.73
C LEU A 53 7.14 -6.79 9.30
N LYS A 54 6.75 -5.80 10.09
CA LYS A 54 7.09 -4.40 9.87
C LYS A 54 8.60 -4.17 9.91
N SER A 55 9.34 -4.84 10.80
CA SER A 55 10.80 -4.78 10.78
C SER A 55 11.41 -5.41 9.52
N LEU A 56 10.86 -6.54 9.04
CA LEU A 56 11.27 -7.17 7.78
C LEU A 56 11.01 -6.25 6.58
N MET A 57 9.89 -5.51 6.56
CA MET A 57 9.55 -4.54 5.52
C MET A 57 10.56 -3.40 5.36
N PHE A 58 11.40 -3.14 6.36
CA PHE A 58 12.45 -2.12 6.30
C PHE A 58 13.85 -2.70 6.09
N ASN A 59 13.97 -4.04 6.04
CA ASN A 59 15.24 -4.69 5.81
C ASN A 59 15.62 -4.64 4.31
N GLN A 60 16.62 -3.81 3.99
CA GLN A 60 17.03 -3.55 2.60
C GLN A 60 17.56 -4.80 1.88
N SER A 61 18.15 -5.79 2.58
CA SER A 61 18.70 -6.98 1.91
C SER A 61 17.62 -7.88 1.32
N LEU A 62 16.41 -7.88 1.92
CA LEU A 62 15.24 -8.63 1.43
C LEU A 62 14.54 -7.93 0.26
N LEU A 63 14.79 -6.63 0.08
CA LEU A 63 14.03 -5.74 -0.80
C LEU A 63 14.86 -5.14 -1.94
N ASN A 64 16.13 -5.56 -2.09
CA ASN A 64 16.94 -5.23 -3.25
C ASN A 64 16.20 -5.73 -4.50
N ASN A 65 15.76 -4.79 -5.35
CA ASN A 65 14.92 -4.97 -6.56
C ASN A 65 13.40 -4.81 -6.36
N GLU A 66 12.89 -4.38 -5.21
CA GLU A 66 11.45 -4.10 -5.00
C GLU A 66 10.96 -2.79 -5.63
N THR A 67 11.76 -2.17 -6.49
CA THR A 67 11.41 -0.99 -7.28
C THR A 67 10.41 -1.27 -8.41
N TYR A 68 10.07 -2.54 -8.66
CA TYR A 68 9.11 -2.93 -9.70
C TYR A 68 7.67 -2.78 -9.22
N ASN A 69 7.02 -1.70 -9.67
CA ASN A 69 5.58 -1.52 -9.58
C ASN A 69 4.79 -2.27 -10.67
N ASP A 70 5.42 -3.22 -11.36
CA ASP A 70 4.73 -4.07 -12.32
C ASP A 70 4.16 -5.30 -11.62
N TYR A 71 2.85 -5.34 -11.52
CA TYR A 71 2.11 -6.46 -10.93
C TYR A 71 2.40 -7.80 -11.63
N LYS A 72 2.88 -7.80 -12.88
CA LYS A 72 3.28 -9.04 -13.58
C LYS A 72 4.46 -9.72 -12.88
N VAL A 73 5.43 -8.94 -12.39
CA VAL A 73 6.56 -9.48 -11.61
C VAL A 73 6.05 -10.16 -10.35
N TRP A 74 5.07 -9.55 -9.66
CA TRP A 74 4.50 -10.11 -8.43
C TRP A 74 3.73 -11.41 -8.69
N ILE A 75 3.06 -11.50 -9.83
CA ILE A 75 2.39 -12.71 -10.32
C ILE A 75 3.42 -13.80 -10.60
N ASP A 76 4.48 -13.49 -11.35
CA ASP A 76 5.52 -14.45 -11.74
C ASP A 76 6.26 -15.03 -10.54
N GLU A 77 6.60 -14.20 -9.55
CA GLU A 77 7.14 -14.65 -8.27
C GLU A 77 6.21 -15.64 -7.57
N SER A 78 4.91 -15.31 -7.49
CA SER A 78 3.92 -16.16 -6.83
C SER A 78 3.76 -17.50 -7.56
N VAL A 79 3.75 -17.49 -8.89
CA VAL A 79 3.71 -18.70 -9.73
C VAL A 79 4.97 -19.55 -9.52
N ASN A 80 6.15 -18.92 -9.46
CA ASN A 80 7.41 -19.61 -9.25
C ASN A 80 7.43 -20.39 -7.92
N TYR A 81 6.93 -19.80 -6.82
CA TYR A 81 6.80 -20.51 -5.54
C TYR A 81 5.76 -21.63 -5.57
N VAL A 82 4.62 -21.39 -6.23
CA VAL A 82 3.59 -22.42 -6.43
C VAL A 82 4.16 -23.65 -7.12
N CYS A 83 4.91 -23.45 -8.20
CA CYS A 83 5.48 -24.54 -8.98
C CYS A 83 6.62 -25.28 -8.26
N LYS A 84 7.43 -24.57 -7.46
CA LYS A 84 8.65 -25.13 -6.85
C LYS A 84 8.45 -25.69 -5.44
N GLN A 85 7.43 -25.24 -4.71
CA GLN A 85 7.41 -25.44 -3.26
C GLN A 85 6.02 -25.76 -2.69
N VAL A 86 4.96 -25.07 -3.12
CA VAL A 86 3.61 -25.21 -2.52
C VAL A 86 3.09 -26.64 -2.57
N TYR A 87 3.30 -27.35 -3.68
CA TYR A 87 2.75 -28.69 -3.92
C TYR A 87 3.69 -29.84 -3.52
N LEU A 88 4.69 -29.60 -2.67
CA LEU A 88 5.63 -30.61 -2.19
C LEU A 88 5.32 -30.99 -0.74
N ASP A 89 5.32 -32.26 -0.39
CA ASP A 89 5.11 -32.74 0.98
C ASP A 89 6.34 -32.54 1.88
N ASP A 90 6.30 -33.05 3.12
CA ASP A 90 7.41 -32.98 4.07
C ASP A 90 8.74 -33.49 3.51
N ASN A 91 8.70 -34.51 2.62
CA ASN A 91 9.88 -35.14 2.02
C ASN A 91 10.28 -34.49 0.69
N ASN A 92 9.72 -33.34 0.34
CA ASN A 92 9.88 -32.66 -0.95
C ASN A 92 9.37 -33.50 -2.14
N ILE A 93 8.41 -34.41 -1.92
CA ILE A 93 7.76 -35.20 -2.96
C ILE A 93 6.47 -34.50 -3.36
N ARG A 94 6.15 -34.51 -4.66
CA ARG A 94 4.93 -33.86 -5.14
C ARG A 94 3.68 -34.55 -4.55
N ILE A 95 2.82 -33.75 -3.93
CA ILE A 95 1.56 -34.23 -3.35
C ILE A 95 0.69 -34.85 -4.44
N ASN A 96 0.14 -36.04 -4.15
CA ASN A 96 -0.89 -36.64 -5.00
C ASN A 96 -2.22 -35.91 -4.76
N THR A 97 -2.63 -35.06 -5.71
CA THR A 97 -3.82 -34.22 -5.58
C THR A 97 -5.15 -34.98 -5.58
N SER A 98 -5.12 -36.27 -5.91
CA SER A 98 -6.30 -37.16 -5.90
C SER A 98 -6.51 -37.86 -4.55
N LEU A 99 -5.54 -37.79 -3.65
CA LEU A 99 -5.59 -38.43 -2.33
C LEU A 99 -5.56 -37.39 -1.21
N LYS A 100 -6.00 -37.79 -0.02
CA LYS A 100 -5.85 -36.95 1.18
C LYS A 100 -4.38 -36.96 1.60
N PHE A 101 -3.75 -35.79 1.59
CA PHE A 101 -2.39 -35.62 2.08
C PHE A 101 -2.34 -35.45 3.61
N THR A 102 -1.15 -35.56 4.17
CA THR A 102 -0.81 -35.04 5.51
C THR A 102 0.47 -34.22 5.36
N LEU A 103 0.45 -32.98 5.83
CA LEU A 103 1.60 -32.08 5.82
C LEU A 103 1.98 -31.75 7.25
N GLY A 104 3.22 -32.05 7.63
CA GLY A 104 3.73 -31.93 8.99
C GLY A 104 4.63 -30.73 9.22
N GLU A 105 5.46 -30.86 10.25
CA GLU A 105 6.35 -29.79 10.72
C GLU A 105 7.42 -29.42 9.68
N GLU A 106 7.92 -30.36 8.88
CA GLU A 106 8.92 -30.07 7.83
C GLU A 106 8.32 -29.19 6.73
N TYR A 107 7.07 -29.46 6.33
CA TYR A 107 6.35 -28.58 5.44
C TYR A 107 6.16 -27.19 6.05
N PHE A 108 5.69 -27.11 7.29
CA PHE A 108 5.49 -25.83 7.96
C PHE A 108 6.79 -25.02 8.07
N ASN A 109 7.86 -25.64 8.57
CA ASN A 109 9.17 -25.02 8.79
C ASN A 109 9.80 -24.49 7.50
N ARG A 110 9.62 -25.22 6.39
CA ARG A 110 10.09 -24.79 5.08
C ARG A 110 9.30 -23.61 4.51
N ASN A 111 8.01 -23.49 4.83
CA ASN A 111 7.09 -22.56 4.17
C ASN A 111 6.82 -21.26 4.95
N TRP A 112 6.83 -21.25 6.29
CA TRP A 112 6.58 -20.02 7.03
C TRP A 112 7.57 -18.88 6.71
N PRO A 113 8.89 -19.09 6.45
CA PRO A 113 9.79 -17.99 6.13
C PRO A 113 9.41 -17.28 4.83
N LEU A 114 8.90 -18.06 3.87
CA LEU A 114 8.39 -17.53 2.61
C LEU A 114 7.12 -16.70 2.84
N ILE A 115 6.20 -17.16 3.69
CA ILE A 115 5.00 -16.38 4.04
C ILE A 115 5.38 -15.04 4.68
N ASP A 116 6.30 -15.05 5.65
CA ASP A 116 6.82 -13.83 6.28
C ASP A 116 7.39 -12.86 5.23
N GLN A 117 8.18 -13.38 4.27
CA GLN A 117 8.71 -12.60 3.16
C GLN A 117 7.59 -12.02 2.27
N ARG A 118 6.60 -12.82 1.86
CA ARG A 118 5.52 -12.36 0.96
C ARG A 118 4.64 -11.31 1.61
N LEU A 119 4.34 -11.44 2.90
CA LEU A 119 3.57 -10.44 3.66
C LEU A 119 4.33 -9.12 3.75
N ALA A 120 5.64 -9.16 4.07
CA ALA A 120 6.47 -7.96 4.10
C ALA A 120 6.59 -7.30 2.72
N GLN A 121 6.86 -8.07 1.66
CA GLN A 121 6.90 -7.56 0.28
C GLN A 121 5.59 -6.90 -0.13
N ALA A 122 4.45 -7.52 0.17
CA ALA A 122 3.13 -6.95 -0.15
C ALA A 122 2.89 -5.60 0.54
N GLY A 123 3.22 -5.50 1.84
CA GLY A 123 3.14 -4.24 2.58
C GLY A 123 4.02 -3.15 1.98
N HIS A 124 5.26 -3.48 1.63
CA HIS A 124 6.21 -2.54 1.02
C HIS A 124 5.72 -2.04 -0.35
N ARG A 125 5.30 -2.96 -1.22
CA ARG A 125 4.79 -2.65 -2.57
C ARG A 125 3.54 -1.78 -2.52
N LEU A 126 2.61 -2.08 -1.62
CA LEU A 126 1.40 -1.29 -1.45
C LEU A 126 1.72 0.14 -0.98
N ALA A 127 2.62 0.29 0.00
CA ALA A 127 3.06 1.60 0.46
C ALA A 127 3.77 2.39 -0.67
N SER A 128 4.62 1.73 -1.47
CA SER A 128 5.26 2.33 -2.64
C SER A 128 4.26 2.80 -3.69
N LEU A 129 3.23 1.99 -4.00
CA LEU A 129 2.14 2.38 -4.89
C LEU A 129 1.41 3.63 -4.39
N PHE A 130 1.04 3.67 -3.10
CA PHE A 130 0.38 4.84 -2.53
C PHE A 130 1.25 6.09 -2.61
N ASN A 131 2.53 5.98 -2.26
CA ASN A 131 3.47 7.08 -2.37
C ASN A 131 3.57 7.63 -3.80
N GLN A 132 3.54 6.76 -4.82
CA GLN A 132 3.54 7.19 -6.21
C GLN A 132 2.22 7.85 -6.63
N LEU A 133 1.08 7.31 -6.19
CA LEU A 133 -0.23 7.91 -6.45
C LEU A 133 -0.34 9.31 -5.84
N VAL A 134 0.14 9.50 -4.60
CA VAL A 134 0.17 10.80 -3.93
C VAL A 134 1.11 11.77 -4.65
N LYS A 135 2.33 11.35 -5.03
CA LYS A 135 3.27 12.18 -5.80
C LYS A 135 2.68 12.62 -7.15
N LYS A 136 1.99 11.73 -7.87
CA LYS A 136 1.30 12.06 -9.13
C LYS A 136 0.14 13.04 -8.94
N ARG A 137 -0.46 13.08 -7.75
CA ARG A 137 -1.53 14.01 -7.36
C ARG A 137 -1.03 15.32 -6.77
N SER A 138 0.28 15.52 -6.61
CA SER A 138 0.85 16.82 -6.23
C SER A 138 0.20 17.92 -7.08
N PRO A 139 -0.26 19.04 -6.50
CA PRO A 139 -1.11 20.01 -7.19
C PRO A 139 -0.46 20.38 -8.51
N ARG A 140 -1.23 20.30 -9.61
CA ARG A 140 -0.77 20.82 -10.91
C ARG A 140 -0.25 22.22 -10.63
N LYS A 141 1.07 22.41 -10.74
CA LYS A 141 1.61 23.76 -10.79
C LYS A 141 0.82 24.44 -11.91
N LEU A 142 0.10 25.52 -11.58
CA LEU A 142 -0.61 26.31 -12.58
C LEU A 142 0.39 26.62 -13.70
N SER A 143 -0.05 26.58 -14.96
CA SER A 143 0.88 26.89 -16.06
C SER A 143 1.50 28.27 -15.83
N PRO A 144 2.75 28.52 -16.25
CA PRO A 144 3.38 29.83 -16.09
C PRO A 144 2.49 30.97 -16.60
N ASN A 145 1.75 30.73 -17.69
CA ASN A 145 0.81 31.69 -18.27
C ASN A 145 -0.39 31.94 -17.35
N THR A 146 -0.94 30.89 -16.72
CA THR A 146 -2.03 31.03 -15.76
C THR A 146 -1.58 31.74 -14.49
N GLN A 147 -0.35 31.48 -14.02
CA GLN A 147 0.24 32.20 -12.89
C GLN A 147 0.42 33.69 -13.21
N ALA A 148 0.98 34.00 -14.39
CA ALA A 148 1.15 35.37 -14.84
C ALA A 148 -0.18 36.12 -14.99
N LEU A 149 -1.22 35.47 -15.53
CA LEU A 149 -2.56 36.07 -15.66
C LEU A 149 -3.17 36.36 -14.28
N ILE A 150 -3.08 35.43 -13.32
CA ILE A 150 -3.58 35.65 -11.96
C ILE A 150 -2.84 36.82 -11.30
N ILE A 151 -1.51 36.89 -11.44
CA ILE A 151 -0.71 37.99 -10.90
C ILE A 151 -1.12 39.33 -11.53
N ALA A 152 -1.28 39.38 -12.85
CA ALA A 152 -1.71 40.60 -13.55
C ALA A 152 -3.09 41.08 -13.06
N LEU A 153 -4.06 40.16 -12.94
CA LEU A 153 -5.39 40.49 -12.43
C LEU A 153 -5.36 40.99 -10.98
N CYS A 154 -4.53 40.41 -10.11
CA CYS A 154 -4.35 40.88 -8.74
C CYS A 154 -3.72 42.28 -8.68
N ILE A 155 -2.76 42.58 -9.56
CA ILE A 155 -2.13 43.91 -9.65
C ILE A 155 -3.17 44.94 -10.10
N GLU A 156 -3.93 44.66 -11.15
CA GLU A 156 -4.99 45.55 -11.66
C GLU A 156 -6.05 45.83 -10.60
N LEU A 157 -6.50 44.79 -9.88
CA LEU A 157 -7.44 44.94 -8.78
C LEU A 157 -6.86 45.83 -7.67
N GLY A 158 -5.60 45.63 -7.31
CA GLY A 158 -4.89 46.45 -6.32
C GLY A 158 -4.79 47.92 -6.71
N ILE A 159 -4.42 48.20 -7.97
CA ILE A 159 -4.37 49.56 -8.52
C ILE A 159 -5.75 50.21 -8.47
N GLY A 160 -6.80 49.48 -8.87
CA GLY A 160 -8.19 49.96 -8.83
C GLY A 160 -8.65 50.33 -7.42
N ILE A 161 -8.33 49.50 -6.42
CA ILE A 161 -8.65 49.77 -5.00
C ILE A 161 -7.93 51.03 -4.51
N ILE A 162 -6.63 51.17 -4.79
CA ILE A 162 -5.84 52.33 -4.39
C ILE A 162 -6.38 53.61 -5.04
N ALA A 163 -6.68 53.58 -6.34
CA ALA A 163 -7.24 54.72 -7.05
C ALA A 163 -8.61 55.13 -6.46
N ALA A 164 -9.49 54.16 -6.17
CA ALA A 164 -10.77 54.42 -5.53
C ALA A 164 -10.61 55.03 -4.12
N MET A 165 -9.65 54.54 -3.33
CA MET A 165 -9.32 55.12 -2.03
C MET A 165 -8.81 56.56 -2.14
N CYS A 166 -7.91 56.83 -3.08
CA CYS A 166 -7.41 58.19 -3.34
C CYS A 166 -8.54 59.15 -3.74
N ILE A 167 -9.43 58.72 -4.64
CA ILE A 167 -10.60 59.50 -5.06
C ILE A 167 -11.54 59.75 -3.87
N TYR A 168 -11.77 58.73 -3.05
CA TYR A 168 -12.61 58.85 -1.85
C TYR A 168 -12.02 59.85 -0.84
N LEU A 169 -10.72 59.75 -0.55
CA LEU A 169 -10.02 60.65 0.37
C LEU A 169 -10.04 62.09 -0.16
N TYR A 170 -9.77 62.28 -1.46
CA TYR A 170 -9.82 63.59 -2.11
C TYR A 170 -11.22 64.23 -2.03
N LYS A 171 -12.28 63.45 -2.33
CA LYS A 171 -13.67 63.93 -2.20
C LYS A 171 -14.02 64.29 -0.75
N ARG A 172 -13.60 63.46 0.22
CA ARG A 172 -13.82 63.72 1.64
C ARG A 172 -13.16 65.02 2.09
N GLU A 173 -11.90 65.24 1.72
CA GLU A 173 -11.16 66.45 2.05
C GLU A 173 -11.83 67.71 1.47
N LYS A 174 -12.24 67.66 0.19
CA LYS A 174 -12.95 68.77 -0.48
C LYS A 174 -14.30 69.08 0.18
N ASN A 175 -15.08 68.06 0.55
CA ASN A 175 -16.34 68.26 1.25
C ASN A 175 -16.13 68.88 2.64
N THR A 176 -15.09 68.45 3.36
CA THR A 176 -14.74 69.00 4.68
C THR A 176 -14.30 70.47 4.57
N THR A 177 -13.55 70.85 3.52
CA THR A 177 -13.18 72.25 3.28
C THR A 177 -14.37 73.12 2.87
N HIS A 178 -15.34 72.56 2.15
CA HIS A 178 -16.55 73.27 1.75
C HIS A 178 -17.51 73.53 2.92
N GLU A 179 -17.57 72.65 3.92
CA GLU A 179 -18.30 72.87 5.18
C GLU A 179 -17.61 73.91 6.08
N VAL A 180 -16.27 73.96 6.10
CA VAL A 180 -15.52 74.94 6.92
C VAL A 180 -15.56 76.36 6.34
N LEU A 181 -15.70 76.53 5.02
CA LEU A 181 -15.76 77.83 4.35
C LEU A 181 -17.18 78.44 4.25
N MET A 182 -18.21 77.69 4.63
CA MET A 182 -19.61 78.13 4.71
C MET A 182 -20.23 77.61 6.02
N PRO A 183 -19.78 78.07 7.19
CA PRO A 183 -20.53 77.81 8.41
C PRO A 183 -21.81 78.67 8.36
N GLU A 184 -22.97 78.05 8.65
CA GLU A 184 -24.23 78.77 8.85
C GLU A 184 -24.11 79.89 9.90
#